data_AF-A0A1I8PVA4-F1
#
_entry.id   AF-A0A1I8PVA4-F1
#
_cell.length_a   1.000
_cell.length_b   1.000
_cell.length_c   1.000
_cell.angle_alpha   90.00
_cell.angle_beta   90.00
_cell.angle_gamma   90.00
#
_symmetry.space_group_name_H-M   'P 1'
#
loop_
_entity.id
_entity.type
_entity.pdbx_description
1 polymer ?
#
loop_
_entity_poly.entity_id
_entity_poly.type
_entity_poly.pdbx_seq_one_letter_code
_entity_poly.pdbx_strand_id
1 'polypeptide(L)'
;MVDIHYLIGIVLLLVRSHKLLLTANTFVVLVMQYGFIILFGLAFPLAPLLALINNIFEIRTDAMKMLKFIRRPVAQRAKDIGVWFSIMMIVTKIAVATSAVIIAFSTNLIPKMVYRLTTHDDTLKGYLNFTLAYFNTKDFLIPPVLGDSKYGEVTTCRYTEFRNPPDDTHPYKRPMVYWKIFMARLAFIVIYQNVIGIIQTVIAWAIPDVSAKLVKRIKRENFLLREYIIEYEKRQVMMEQAEGIADLLEVLQDDGDT
;
A
#
# COMPACT_ATOMS: atom_id res chain seq x y z
N MET A 1 17.55 48.63 -4.83
CA MET A 1 17.06 48.07 -6.11
C MET A 1 17.08 46.56 -5.96
N VAL A 2 15.96 45.95 -5.52
CA VAL A 2 15.87 44.49 -5.38
C VAL A 2 15.81 43.93 -6.79
N ASP A 3 16.86 43.24 -7.21
CA ASP A 3 17.05 42.79 -8.58
C ASP A 3 15.82 42.04 -9.09
N ILE A 4 15.31 42.47 -10.25
CA ILE A 4 14.19 41.84 -10.96
C ILE A 4 14.42 40.34 -11.16
N HIS A 5 15.68 39.91 -11.29
CA HIS A 5 16.09 38.50 -11.33
C HIS A 5 15.79 37.72 -10.05
N TYR A 6 15.96 38.33 -8.87
CA TYR A 6 15.62 37.71 -7.58
C TYR A 6 14.10 37.58 -7.42
N LEU A 7 13.33 38.61 -7.81
CA LEU A 7 11.88 38.57 -7.74
C LEU A 7 11.30 37.52 -8.70
N ILE A 8 11.83 37.43 -9.92
CA ILE A 8 11.48 36.39 -10.90
C ILE A 8 11.87 34.99 -10.38
N GLY A 9 13.04 34.85 -9.75
CA GLY A 9 13.48 33.60 -9.12
C GLY A 9 12.56 33.15 -7.98
N ILE A 10 12.17 34.08 -7.09
CA ILE A 10 11.25 33.81 -5.97
C ILE A 10 9.83 33.49 -6.48
N VAL A 11 9.34 34.22 -7.49
CA VAL A 11 8.03 33.94 -8.11
C VAL A 11 8.04 32.59 -8.85
N LEU A 12 9.11 32.26 -9.57
CA LEU A 12 9.27 30.94 -10.21
C LEU A 12 9.38 29.82 -9.17
N LEU A 13 10.10 30.04 -8.07
CA LEU A 13 10.18 29.09 -6.94
C LEU A 13 8.83 28.91 -6.25
N LEU A 14 8.06 29.98 -6.03
CA LEU A 14 6.70 29.96 -5.48
C LEU A 14 5.71 29.27 -6.43
N VAL A 15 5.81 29.52 -7.74
CA VAL A 15 4.98 28.86 -8.75
C VAL A 15 5.37 27.40 -8.91
N ARG A 16 6.65 27.05 -8.76
CA ARG A 16 7.15 25.66 -8.78
C ARG A 16 6.76 24.92 -7.51
N SER A 17 6.82 25.56 -6.34
CA SER A 17 6.39 24.96 -5.07
C SER A 17 4.88 24.73 -5.03
N HIS A 18 4.06 25.68 -5.51
CA HIS A 18 2.60 25.52 -5.57
C HIS A 18 2.16 24.40 -6.53
N LYS A 19 2.86 24.20 -7.66
CA LYS A 19 2.59 23.10 -8.60
C LYS A 19 3.01 21.73 -8.05
N LEU A 20 4.13 21.66 -7.35
CA LEU A 20 4.58 20.45 -6.65
C LEU A 20 3.62 20.10 -5.51
N LEU A 21 3.18 21.09 -4.74
CA LEU A 21 2.22 20.94 -3.64
C LEU A 21 0.88 20.39 -4.14
N LEU A 22 0.39 20.88 -5.29
CA LEU A 22 -0.87 20.43 -5.87
C LEU A 22 -0.84 18.94 -6.25
N THR A 23 0.19 18.51 -6.98
CA THR A 23 0.34 17.10 -7.38
C THR A 23 0.59 16.19 -6.17
N ALA A 24 1.41 16.64 -5.21
CA ALA A 24 1.62 15.94 -3.96
C ALA A 24 0.31 15.75 -3.17
N ASN A 25 -0.53 16.79 -3.08
CA ASN A 25 -1.80 16.71 -2.37
C ASN A 25 -2.76 15.68 -3.02
N THR A 26 -2.85 15.65 -4.35
CA THR A 26 -3.65 14.62 -5.06
C THR A 26 -3.12 13.21 -4.78
N PHE A 27 -1.80 13.00 -4.78
CA PHE A 27 -1.22 11.70 -4.42
C PHE A 27 -1.45 11.32 -2.96
N VAL A 28 -1.38 12.28 -2.03
CA VAL A 28 -1.66 12.04 -0.61
C VAL A 28 -3.09 11.54 -0.43
N VAL A 29 -4.08 12.20 -1.05
CA VAL A 29 -5.49 11.77 -0.98
C VAL A 29 -5.66 10.35 -1.52
N LEU A 30 -5.06 10.06 -2.67
CA LEU A 30 -5.10 8.73 -3.28
C LEU A 30 -4.45 7.66 -2.38
N VAL A 31 -3.26 7.94 -1.84
CA VAL A 31 -2.53 7.02 -0.95
C VAL A 31 -3.28 6.80 0.37
N MET A 32 -3.91 7.83 0.94
CA MET A 32 -4.75 7.67 2.12
C MET A 32 -5.96 6.77 1.82
N GLN A 33 -6.67 7.00 0.71
CA GLN A 33 -7.79 6.16 0.31
C GLN A 33 -7.37 4.71 0.07
N TYR A 34 -6.23 4.50 -0.59
CA TYR A 34 -5.61 3.18 -0.74
C TYR A 34 -5.35 2.54 0.63
N GLY A 35 -4.71 3.27 1.54
CA GLY A 35 -4.46 2.85 2.92
C GLY A 35 -5.72 2.42 3.66
N PHE A 36 -6.79 3.21 3.60
CA PHE A 36 -8.06 2.86 4.26
C PHE A 36 -8.66 1.55 3.74
N ILE A 37 -8.60 1.31 2.42
CA ILE A 37 -9.12 0.08 1.82
C ILE A 37 -8.32 -1.13 2.28
N ILE A 38 -6.98 -1.06 2.26
CA ILE A 38 -6.15 -2.22 2.58
C ILE A 38 -6.05 -2.49 4.09
N LEU A 39 -6.09 -1.45 4.93
CA LEU A 39 -6.00 -1.59 6.39
C LEU A 39 -7.33 -2.03 7.01
N PHE A 40 -8.45 -1.46 6.53
CA PHE A 40 -9.77 -1.63 7.16
C PHE A 40 -10.80 -2.36 6.30
N GLY A 41 -10.40 -2.86 5.12
CA GLY A 41 -11.30 -3.60 4.22
C GLY A 41 -11.96 -4.83 4.86
N LEU A 42 -11.32 -5.45 5.86
CA LEU A 42 -11.90 -6.56 6.63
C LEU A 42 -13.06 -6.12 7.53
N ALA A 43 -13.01 -4.90 8.07
CA ALA A 43 -14.05 -4.38 8.95
C ALA A 43 -15.24 -3.83 8.16
N PHE A 44 -14.98 -3.26 6.97
CA PHE A 44 -16.02 -2.68 6.11
C PHE A 44 -15.92 -3.20 4.67
N PRO A 45 -16.62 -4.30 4.33
CA PRO A 45 -16.55 -4.93 3.00
C PRO A 45 -17.00 -4.02 1.85
N LEU A 46 -17.80 -2.99 2.12
CA LEU A 46 -18.28 -2.02 1.13
C LEU A 46 -17.27 -0.89 0.83
N ALA A 47 -16.14 -0.82 1.55
CA ALA A 47 -15.12 0.21 1.37
C ALA A 47 -14.62 0.34 -0.09
N PRO A 48 -14.32 -0.77 -0.81
CA PRO A 48 -13.84 -0.68 -2.19
C PRO A 48 -14.88 -0.09 -3.15
N LEU A 49 -16.18 -0.32 -2.89
CA LEU A 49 -17.25 0.24 -3.71
C LEU A 49 -17.38 1.74 -3.50
N LEU A 50 -17.33 2.21 -2.25
CA LEU A 50 -17.33 3.65 -1.96
C LEU A 50 -16.10 4.34 -2.54
N ALA A 51 -14.93 3.68 -2.45
CA ALA A 51 -13.71 4.15 -3.07
C ALA A 51 -13.82 4.26 -4.60
N LEU A 52 -14.46 3.30 -5.26
CA LEU A 52 -14.69 3.34 -6.70
C LEU A 52 -15.56 4.53 -7.10
N ILE A 53 -16.67 4.74 -6.38
CA ILE A 53 -17.56 5.89 -6.61
C ILE A 53 -16.79 7.20 -6.39
N ASN A 54 -16.02 7.29 -5.31
CA ASN A 54 -15.18 8.46 -5.05
C ASN A 54 -14.18 8.71 -6.19
N ASN A 55 -13.49 7.67 -6.67
CA ASN A 55 -12.54 7.78 -7.77
C ASN A 55 -13.19 8.24 -9.08
N ILE A 56 -14.43 7.84 -9.37
CA ILE A 56 -15.16 8.30 -10.56
C ILE A 56 -15.41 9.80 -10.49
N PHE A 57 -15.86 10.31 -9.34
CA PHE A 57 -16.03 11.74 -9.13
C PHE A 57 -14.69 12.48 -9.16
N GLU A 58 -13.67 11.94 -8.49
CA GLU A 58 -12.34 12.54 -8.37
C GLU A 58 -11.68 12.76 -9.73
N ILE A 59 -11.77 11.78 -10.65
CA ILE A 59 -11.24 11.95 -12.02
C ILE A 59 -11.90 13.13 -12.73
N ARG A 60 -13.20 13.36 -12.51
CA ARG A 60 -13.94 14.45 -13.14
C ARG A 60 -13.63 15.79 -12.47
N THR A 61 -13.59 15.85 -11.15
CA THR A 61 -13.28 17.07 -10.40
C THR A 61 -11.84 17.50 -10.62
N ASP A 62 -10.88 16.59 -10.66
CA ASP A 62 -9.47 16.89 -10.97
C ASP A 62 -9.31 17.41 -12.40
N ALA A 63 -9.99 16.80 -13.38
CA ALA A 63 -9.97 17.31 -14.74
C ALA A 63 -10.55 18.73 -14.83
N MET A 64 -11.68 19.00 -14.17
CA MET A 64 -12.25 20.36 -14.10
C MET A 64 -11.30 21.34 -13.41
N LYS A 65 -10.62 20.91 -12.34
CA LYS A 65 -9.61 21.71 -11.61
C LYS A 65 -8.47 22.12 -12.54
N MET A 66 -7.93 21.18 -13.31
CA MET A 66 -6.83 21.44 -14.24
C MET A 66 -7.25 22.32 -15.43
N LEU A 67 -8.49 22.20 -15.90
CA LEU A 67 -8.99 22.95 -17.07
C LEU A 67 -9.48 24.36 -16.73
N LYS A 68 -10.16 24.54 -15.59
CA LYS A 68 -10.86 25.80 -15.25
C LYS A 68 -10.21 26.58 -14.12
N PHE A 69 -9.56 25.91 -13.16
CA PHE A 69 -9.16 26.54 -11.88
C PHE A 69 -7.64 26.72 -11.73
N ILE A 70 -6.82 26.12 -12.60
CA ILE A 70 -5.36 26.16 -12.51
C ILE A 70 -4.76 26.70 -13.81
N ARG A 71 -3.75 27.58 -13.70
CA ARG A 71 -2.96 28.03 -14.85
C ARG A 71 -2.13 26.88 -15.42
N ARG A 72 -2.09 26.75 -16.76
CA ARG A 72 -1.40 25.68 -17.48
C ARG A 72 -0.03 25.32 -16.84
N PRO A 73 0.15 24.08 -16.35
CA PRO A 73 1.43 23.65 -15.81
C PRO A 73 2.46 23.45 -16.93
N VAL A 74 3.73 23.54 -16.58
CA VAL A 74 4.82 23.25 -17.52
C VAL A 74 4.99 21.74 -17.57
N ALA A 75 4.98 21.15 -18.77
CA ALA A 75 5.12 19.71 -18.94
C ALA A 75 6.51 19.26 -18.43
N GLN A 76 6.52 18.30 -17.50
CA GLN A 76 7.72 17.63 -17.05
C GLN A 76 7.65 16.16 -17.50
N ARG A 77 8.74 15.66 -18.07
CA ARG A 77 8.85 14.23 -18.39
C ARG A 77 9.12 13.46 -17.10
N ALA A 78 8.21 12.58 -16.74
CA ALA A 78 8.37 11.62 -15.65
C ALA A 78 8.22 10.21 -16.23
N LYS A 79 9.14 9.31 -15.83
CA LYS A 79 9.10 7.90 -16.23
C LYS A 79 8.10 7.10 -15.37
N ASP A 80 8.10 7.39 -14.07
CA ASP A 80 7.37 6.65 -13.04
C ASP A 80 6.71 7.61 -12.04
N ILE A 81 5.80 7.07 -11.21
CA ILE A 81 5.12 7.81 -10.12
C ILE A 81 6.09 8.22 -8.98
N GLY A 82 7.29 7.64 -8.94
CA GLY A 82 8.36 7.99 -8.00
C GLY A 82 8.14 7.43 -6.59
N VAL A 83 8.46 8.23 -5.57
CA VAL A 83 8.47 7.84 -4.14
C VAL A 83 7.13 7.30 -3.66
N TRP A 84 6.02 7.76 -4.23
CA TRP A 84 4.67 7.30 -3.88
C TRP A 84 4.49 5.79 -4.06
N PHE A 85 5.16 5.17 -5.04
CA PHE A 85 5.13 3.71 -5.19
C PHE A 85 5.77 3.00 -4.00
N SER A 86 6.95 3.47 -3.57
CA SER A 86 7.63 2.92 -2.40
C SER A 86 6.80 3.11 -1.12
N ILE A 87 6.14 4.26 -0.96
CA ILE A 87 5.22 4.51 0.16
C ILE A 87 4.07 3.50 0.13
N MET A 88 3.38 3.34 -1.01
CA MET A 88 2.29 2.38 -1.13
C MET A 88 2.76 0.97 -0.79
N MET A 89 3.94 0.52 -1.26
CA MET A 89 4.48 -0.79 -0.90
C MET A 89 4.72 -0.96 0.61
N ILE A 90 5.23 0.07 1.29
CA ILE A 90 5.42 0.02 2.75
C ILE A 90 4.06 -0.07 3.45
N VAL A 91 3.08 0.74 3.03
CA VAL A 91 1.71 0.72 3.56
C VAL A 91 1.09 -0.66 3.34
N THR A 92 1.26 -1.29 2.18
CA THR A 92 0.78 -2.66 1.92
C THR A 92 1.38 -3.68 2.89
N LYS A 93 2.69 -3.60 3.14
CA LYS A 93 3.36 -4.53 4.08
C LYS A 93 2.85 -4.35 5.51
N ILE A 94 2.68 -3.10 5.96
CA ILE A 94 2.07 -2.79 7.26
C ILE A 94 0.63 -3.29 7.31
N ALA A 95 -0.12 -3.15 6.21
CA ALA A 95 -1.52 -3.55 6.16
C ALA A 95 -1.73 -5.05 6.36
N VAL A 96 -0.85 -5.89 5.82
CA VAL A 96 -0.85 -7.34 6.08
C VAL A 96 -0.64 -7.64 7.56
N ALA A 97 0.26 -6.93 8.24
CA ALA A 97 0.49 -7.12 9.66
C ALA A 97 -0.72 -6.66 10.50
N THR A 98 -1.30 -5.51 10.19
CA THR A 98 -2.47 -4.99 10.90
C THR A 98 -3.70 -5.87 10.69
N SER A 99 -3.91 -6.40 9.48
CA SER A 99 -5.05 -7.28 9.21
C SER A 99 -4.94 -8.58 10.02
N ALA A 100 -3.73 -9.14 10.17
CA ALA A 100 -3.46 -10.29 11.02
C ALA A 100 -3.81 -10.02 12.48
N VAL A 101 -3.40 -8.86 13.00
CA VAL A 101 -3.68 -8.43 14.39
C VAL A 101 -5.18 -8.23 14.61
N ILE A 102 -5.88 -7.57 13.67
CA ILE A 102 -7.34 -7.39 13.74
C ILE A 102 -8.05 -8.74 13.79
N ILE A 103 -7.67 -9.68 12.92
CA ILE A 103 -8.24 -11.03 12.94
C ILE A 103 -7.95 -11.73 14.27
N ALA A 104 -6.70 -11.67 14.75
CA ALA A 104 -6.30 -12.40 15.95
C ALA A 104 -6.98 -11.90 17.23
N PHE A 105 -7.10 -10.58 17.40
CA PHE A 105 -7.57 -9.97 18.63
C PHE A 105 -9.03 -9.55 18.61
N SER A 106 -9.55 -9.05 17.49
CA SER A 106 -10.92 -8.53 17.40
C SER A 106 -11.94 -9.62 17.07
N THR A 107 -11.52 -10.73 16.44
CA THR A 107 -12.44 -11.81 16.09
C THR A 107 -12.41 -12.95 17.11
N ASN A 108 -13.54 -13.66 17.20
CA ASN A 108 -13.67 -14.88 18.02
C ASN A 108 -13.15 -16.13 17.32
N LEU A 109 -12.38 -16.01 16.22
CA LEU A 109 -11.89 -17.16 15.47
C LEU A 109 -10.93 -18.02 16.32
N ILE A 110 -9.90 -17.39 16.88
CA ILE A 110 -8.83 -18.09 17.61
C ILE A 110 -9.34 -18.72 18.91
N PRO A 111 -10.10 -18.02 19.77
CA PRO A 111 -10.68 -18.65 20.96
C PRO A 111 -11.63 -19.81 20.64
N LYS A 112 -12.43 -19.72 19.57
CA LYS A 112 -13.29 -20.83 19.12
C LYS A 112 -12.49 -22.03 18.65
N MET A 113 -11.40 -21.79 17.90
CA MET A 113 -10.50 -22.87 17.48
C MET A 113 -9.85 -23.56 18.68
N VAL A 114 -9.33 -22.79 19.65
CA VAL A 114 -8.72 -23.34 20.87
C VAL A 114 -9.74 -24.14 21.69
N TYR A 115 -10.99 -23.66 21.79
CA TYR A 115 -12.07 -24.39 22.45
C TYR A 115 -12.35 -25.74 21.77
N ARG A 116 -12.52 -25.76 20.45
CA ARG A 116 -12.75 -27.01 19.69
C ARG A 116 -11.62 -28.03 19.91
N LEU A 117 -10.38 -27.56 19.91
CA LEU A 117 -9.22 -28.42 20.12
C LEU A 117 -9.09 -28.95 21.56
N THR A 118 -9.54 -28.19 22.56
CA THR A 118 -9.38 -28.57 23.98
C THR A 118 -10.54 -29.44 24.46
N THR A 119 -11.76 -29.12 24.04
CA THR A 119 -12.99 -29.77 24.53
C THR A 119 -13.45 -30.88 23.58
N HIS A 120 -12.83 -31.01 22.39
CA HIS A 120 -13.24 -31.94 21.32
C HIS A 120 -14.72 -31.80 20.89
N ASP A 121 -15.30 -30.61 21.11
CA ASP A 121 -16.69 -30.29 20.79
C ASP A 121 -16.77 -29.44 19.52
N ASP A 122 -17.19 -30.03 18.41
CA ASP A 122 -17.37 -29.29 17.14
C ASP A 122 -18.63 -28.40 17.13
N THR A 123 -19.63 -28.76 17.95
CA THR A 123 -20.95 -28.11 17.95
C THR A 123 -21.00 -26.76 18.67
N LEU A 124 -19.92 -26.35 19.38
CA LEU A 124 -19.79 -25.07 20.11
C LEU A 124 -20.91 -24.76 21.13
N LYS A 125 -21.75 -25.73 21.50
CA LYS A 125 -22.92 -25.52 22.38
C LYS A 125 -22.52 -24.98 23.77
N GLY A 126 -21.32 -25.30 24.27
CA GLY A 126 -20.78 -24.82 25.54
C GLY A 126 -19.90 -23.56 25.46
N TYR A 127 -19.65 -23.02 24.26
CA TYR A 127 -18.66 -21.95 24.06
C TYR A 127 -18.97 -20.66 24.82
N LEU A 128 -20.25 -20.29 24.92
CA LEU A 128 -20.67 -19.09 25.64
C LEU A 128 -20.32 -19.19 27.13
N ASN A 129 -20.60 -20.34 27.75
CA ASN A 129 -20.28 -20.57 29.17
C ASN A 129 -18.76 -20.64 29.41
N PHE A 130 -17.98 -21.08 28.43
CA PHE A 130 -16.52 -21.07 28.48
C PHE A 130 -15.91 -19.66 28.37
N THR A 131 -16.54 -18.76 27.63
CA THR A 131 -16.01 -17.41 27.36
C THR A 131 -16.35 -16.41 28.47
N LEU A 132 -17.36 -16.72 29.29
CA LEU A 132 -17.84 -15.85 30.36
C LEU A 132 -17.18 -16.20 31.69
N ALA A 133 -16.55 -15.22 32.35
CA ALA A 133 -16.09 -15.36 33.73
C ALA A 133 -17.20 -14.99 34.72
N TYR A 134 -17.19 -15.66 35.88
CA TYR A 134 -18.09 -15.37 36.99
C TYR A 134 -17.48 -14.32 37.91
N PHE A 135 -18.31 -13.38 38.37
CA PHE A 135 -17.96 -12.37 39.36
C PHE A 135 -19.01 -12.32 40.46
N ASN A 136 -18.59 -12.30 41.72
CA ASN A 136 -19.48 -12.13 42.85
C ASN A 136 -19.71 -10.63 43.10
N THR A 137 -20.96 -10.19 43.18
CA THR A 137 -21.29 -8.77 43.37
C THR A 137 -20.84 -8.23 44.74
N LYS A 138 -20.56 -9.11 45.70
CA LYS A 138 -20.01 -8.72 47.01
C LYS A 138 -18.56 -8.22 46.94
N ASP A 139 -17.82 -8.59 45.90
CA ASP A 139 -16.38 -8.31 45.79
C ASP A 139 -16.08 -6.98 45.08
N PHE A 140 -17.09 -6.13 44.89
CA PHE A 140 -16.90 -4.78 44.38
C PHE A 140 -16.23 -3.89 45.44
N LEU A 141 -14.99 -3.45 45.17
CA LEU A 141 -14.23 -2.54 46.03
C LEU A 141 -14.79 -1.11 46.05
N ILE A 142 -15.52 -0.73 45.02
CA ILE A 142 -16.14 0.59 44.87
C ILE A 142 -17.63 0.35 44.62
N PRO A 143 -18.54 0.93 45.42
CA PRO A 143 -19.96 0.80 45.16
C PRO A 143 -20.30 1.37 43.78
N PRO A 144 -21.14 0.70 42.98
CA PRO A 144 -21.48 1.15 41.64
C PRO A 144 -22.11 2.56 41.70
N VAL A 145 -21.63 3.44 40.83
CA VAL A 145 -22.11 4.84 40.71
C VAL A 145 -23.52 4.90 40.10
N LEU A 146 -23.91 3.86 39.35
CA LEU A 146 -25.30 3.64 38.94
C LEU A 146 -26.06 3.08 40.13
N GLY A 147 -27.14 3.77 40.54
CA GLY A 147 -28.05 3.31 41.58
C GLY A 147 -28.68 1.94 41.29
N ASP A 148 -29.51 1.48 42.22
CA ASP A 148 -30.06 0.11 42.30
C ASP A 148 -30.30 -0.55 40.93
N SER A 149 -29.76 -1.75 40.78
CA SER A 149 -29.94 -2.55 39.58
C SER A 149 -31.44 -2.79 39.36
N LYS A 150 -31.89 -2.59 38.11
CA LYS A 150 -33.28 -2.90 37.69
C LYS A 150 -33.66 -4.38 37.91
N TYR A 151 -32.66 -5.24 37.98
CA TYR A 151 -32.74 -6.64 38.33
C TYR A 151 -32.39 -6.73 39.82
N GLY A 152 -33.24 -7.31 40.68
CA GLY A 152 -33.17 -7.23 42.15
C GLY A 152 -31.86 -7.72 42.81
N GLU A 153 -31.93 -8.55 43.85
CA GLU A 153 -30.73 -9.05 44.53
C GLU A 153 -29.94 -10.04 43.64
N VAL A 154 -29.04 -9.52 42.82
CA VAL A 154 -28.13 -10.31 41.97
C VAL A 154 -26.87 -10.64 42.75
N THR A 155 -26.63 -11.92 43.01
CA THR A 155 -25.45 -12.41 43.74
C THR A 155 -24.23 -12.62 42.85
N THR A 156 -24.43 -13.03 41.60
CA THR A 156 -23.34 -13.28 40.64
C THR A 156 -23.64 -12.66 39.28
N CYS A 157 -22.64 -12.02 38.68
CA CYS A 157 -22.71 -11.52 37.31
C CYS A 157 -21.63 -12.19 36.44
N ARG A 158 -21.80 -12.09 35.11
CA ARG A 158 -20.87 -12.66 34.14
C ARG A 158 -20.34 -11.57 33.22
N TYR A 159 -19.05 -11.64 32.88
CA TYR A 159 -18.40 -10.68 31.99
C TYR A 159 -17.47 -11.38 31.02
N THR A 160 -17.17 -10.73 29.89
CA THR A 160 -16.41 -11.30 28.78
C THR A 160 -14.91 -11.21 29.05
N GLU A 161 -14.38 -12.10 29.87
CA GLU A 161 -12.94 -12.27 30.07
C GLU A 161 -12.63 -13.71 30.51
N PHE A 162 -11.39 -14.18 30.26
CA PHE A 162 -10.94 -15.48 30.72
C PHE A 162 -10.29 -15.34 32.10
N ARG A 163 -11.08 -15.57 33.16
CA ARG A 163 -10.63 -15.52 34.56
C ARG A 163 -11.23 -16.66 35.36
N ASN A 164 -10.53 -17.05 36.41
CA ASN A 164 -10.98 -18.08 37.33
C ASN A 164 -12.25 -17.63 38.08
N PRO A 165 -13.17 -18.56 38.38
CA PRO A 165 -14.37 -18.28 39.16
C PRO A 165 -14.01 -17.90 40.62
N PRO A 166 -14.96 -17.33 41.38
CA PRO A 166 -14.75 -16.95 42.78
C PRO A 166 -14.43 -18.15 43.69
N ASP A 167 -14.92 -19.34 43.36
CA ASP A 167 -14.75 -20.55 44.17
C ASP A 167 -13.42 -21.28 43.96
N ASP A 168 -12.55 -20.77 43.07
CA ASP A 168 -11.25 -21.37 42.76
C ASP A 168 -10.18 -20.94 43.77
N THR A 169 -9.11 -21.74 43.88
CA THR A 169 -7.89 -21.49 44.69
C THR A 169 -7.28 -20.10 44.45
N HIS A 170 -7.39 -19.58 43.22
CA HIS A 170 -6.88 -18.28 42.82
C HIS A 170 -7.99 -17.48 42.14
N PRO A 171 -8.89 -16.85 42.90
CA PRO A 171 -10.07 -16.19 42.34
C PRO A 171 -9.67 -14.98 41.50
N TYR A 172 -10.39 -14.77 40.38
CA TYR A 172 -10.23 -13.62 39.47
C TYR A 172 -8.87 -13.48 38.76
N LYS A 173 -7.94 -14.43 38.96
CA LYS A 173 -6.67 -14.52 38.24
C LYS A 173 -6.86 -15.18 36.87
N ARG A 174 -5.86 -15.02 35.99
CA ARG A 174 -5.91 -15.52 34.60
C ARG A 174 -5.54 -17.02 34.57
N PRO A 175 -6.43 -17.92 34.08
CA PRO A 175 -6.15 -19.34 33.96
C PRO A 175 -5.10 -19.63 32.87
N MET A 176 -4.57 -20.85 32.86
CA MET A 176 -3.66 -21.33 31.81
C MET A 176 -4.30 -21.28 30.40
N VAL A 177 -5.63 -21.41 30.31
CA VAL A 177 -6.39 -21.29 29.06
C VAL A 177 -6.21 -19.91 28.41
N TYR A 178 -6.14 -18.84 29.20
CA TYR A 178 -5.88 -17.49 28.69
C TYR A 178 -4.55 -17.44 27.93
N TRP A 179 -3.50 -18.02 28.51
CA TRP A 179 -2.17 -18.06 27.92
C TRP A 179 -2.10 -18.94 26.67
N LYS A 180 -2.84 -20.06 26.63
CA LYS A 180 -2.98 -20.88 25.42
C LYS A 180 -3.60 -20.07 24.27
N ILE A 181 -4.68 -19.33 24.53
CA ILE A 181 -5.33 -18.47 23.53
C ILE A 181 -4.38 -17.35 23.09
N PHE A 182 -3.67 -16.73 24.03
CA PHE A 182 -2.71 -15.67 23.72
C PHE A 182 -1.56 -16.16 22.83
N MET A 183 -0.97 -17.32 23.15
CA MET A 183 0.07 -17.93 22.31
C MET A 183 -0.45 -18.33 20.94
N ALA A 184 -1.67 -18.86 20.86
CA ALA A 184 -2.31 -19.15 19.58
C ALA A 184 -2.54 -17.89 18.73
N ARG A 185 -2.88 -16.75 19.35
CA ARG A 185 -2.98 -15.45 18.66
C ARG A 185 -1.66 -15.02 18.04
N LEU A 186 -0.57 -15.11 18.80
CA LEU A 186 0.76 -14.75 18.30
C LEU A 186 1.23 -15.69 17.19
N ALA A 187 1.04 -17.00 17.36
CA ALA A 187 1.37 -17.99 16.34
C ALA A 187 0.60 -17.75 15.04
N PHE A 188 -0.70 -17.45 15.13
CA PHE A 188 -1.53 -17.13 13.97
C PHE A 188 -0.99 -15.91 13.21
N ILE A 189 -0.59 -14.84 13.91
CA ILE A 189 -0.05 -13.64 13.26
C ILE A 189 1.20 -13.97 12.45
N VAL A 190 2.13 -14.75 13.02
CA VAL A 190 3.36 -15.16 12.33
C VAL A 190 3.04 -16.03 11.11
N ILE A 191 2.18 -17.03 11.25
CA ILE A 191 1.80 -17.92 10.14
C ILE A 191 1.12 -17.12 9.02
N TYR A 192 0.16 -16.27 9.38
CA TYR A 192 -0.56 -15.43 8.43
C TYR A 192 0.39 -14.52 7.64
N GLN A 193 1.30 -13.83 8.33
CA GLN A 193 2.28 -12.94 7.70
C GLN A 193 3.18 -13.69 6.72
N ASN A 194 3.66 -14.87 7.09
CA ASN A 194 4.51 -15.70 6.23
C ASN A 194 3.76 -16.22 5.01
N VAL A 195 2.54 -16.73 5.19
CA VAL A 195 1.71 -17.24 4.09
C VAL A 195 1.39 -16.14 3.07
N ILE A 196 0.91 -14.98 3.54
CA ILE A 196 0.60 -13.86 2.65
C ILE A 196 1.88 -13.33 1.99
N GLY A 197 2.99 -13.26 2.71
CA GLY A 197 4.29 -12.86 2.16
C GLY A 197 4.75 -13.78 1.03
N ILE A 198 4.65 -15.11 1.22
CA ILE A 198 4.98 -16.10 0.18
C ILE A 198 4.07 -15.91 -1.04
N ILE A 199 2.76 -15.77 -0.83
CA ILE A 199 1.81 -15.56 -1.93
C ILE A 199 2.16 -14.28 -2.71
N GLN A 200 2.48 -13.18 -2.01
CA GLN A 200 2.89 -11.92 -2.64
C GLN A 200 4.17 -12.07 -3.45
N THR A 201 5.18 -12.80 -2.93
CA THR A 201 6.42 -13.07 -3.65
C THR A 201 6.18 -13.95 -4.88
N VAL A 202 5.32 -14.96 -4.78
CA VAL A 202 4.95 -15.82 -5.92
C VAL A 202 4.23 -15.00 -6.99
N ILE A 203 3.30 -14.12 -6.62
CA ILE A 203 2.61 -13.23 -7.57
C ILE A 203 3.60 -12.29 -8.25
N ALA A 204 4.51 -11.69 -7.49
CA ALA A 204 5.54 -10.81 -8.04
C ALA A 204 6.51 -11.55 -8.97
N TRP A 205 6.79 -12.84 -8.71
CA TRP A 205 7.58 -13.68 -9.61
C TRP A 205 6.82 -14.10 -10.86
N ALA A 206 5.51 -14.36 -10.75
CA ALA A 206 4.68 -14.83 -11.85
C ALA A 206 4.33 -13.74 -12.88
N ILE A 207 4.19 -12.48 -12.44
CA ILE A 207 3.80 -11.37 -13.31
C ILE A 207 5.07 -10.63 -13.77
N PRO A 208 5.43 -10.67 -15.07
CA PRO A 208 6.59 -9.93 -15.56
C PRO A 208 6.31 -8.42 -15.56
N ASP A 209 7.27 -7.63 -15.07
CA ASP A 209 7.16 -6.16 -14.99
C ASP A 209 6.94 -5.48 -16.34
N VAL A 210 7.38 -6.10 -17.44
CA VAL A 210 7.26 -5.55 -18.79
C VAL A 210 6.44 -6.50 -19.67
N SER A 211 5.38 -5.98 -20.27
CA SER A 211 4.57 -6.75 -21.21
C SER A 211 5.38 -7.25 -22.41
N ALA A 212 5.15 -8.51 -22.82
CA ALA A 212 5.86 -9.11 -23.95
C ALA A 212 5.67 -8.33 -25.27
N LYS A 213 4.52 -7.68 -25.45
CA LYS A 213 4.25 -6.82 -26.61
C LYS A 213 5.16 -5.59 -26.64
N LEU A 214 5.39 -4.96 -25.48
CA LEU A 214 6.29 -3.83 -25.36
C LEU A 214 7.74 -4.25 -25.61
N VAL A 215 8.18 -5.39 -25.05
CA VAL A 215 9.53 -5.93 -25.32
C VAL A 215 9.75 -6.17 -26.81
N LYS A 216 8.77 -6.77 -27.51
CA LYS A 216 8.83 -6.97 -28.96
C LYS A 216 8.92 -5.64 -29.72
N ARG A 217 8.16 -4.62 -29.28
CA ARG A 217 8.19 -3.29 -29.88
C ARG A 217 9.54 -2.60 -29.67
N ILE A 218 10.08 -2.61 -28.45
CA ILE A 218 11.41 -2.06 -28.14
C ILE A 218 12.48 -2.77 -28.97
N LYS A 219 12.42 -4.10 -29.09
CA LYS A 219 13.37 -4.87 -29.92
C LYS A 219 13.29 -4.48 -31.39
N ARG A 220 12.07 -4.27 -31.93
CA ARG A 220 11.86 -3.82 -33.31
C ARG A 220 12.41 -2.41 -33.53
N GLU A 221 12.09 -1.47 -32.65
CA GLU A 221 12.56 -0.08 -32.76
C GLU A 221 14.09 -0.01 -32.64
N ASN A 222 14.70 -0.77 -31.73
CA ASN A 222 16.16 -0.88 -31.61
C ASN A 222 16.83 -1.52 -32.84
N PHE A 223 16.17 -2.49 -33.47
CA PHE A 223 16.67 -3.10 -34.69
C PHE A 223 16.70 -2.10 -35.85
N LEU A 224 15.57 -1.41 -36.08
CA LEU A 224 15.46 -0.39 -37.13
C LEU A 224 16.44 0.77 -36.91
N LEU A 225 16.58 1.23 -35.66
CA LEU A 225 17.55 2.28 -35.33
C LEU A 225 18.98 1.88 -35.65
N ARG A 226 19.38 0.62 -35.39
CA ARG A 226 20.73 0.13 -35.73
C ARG A 226 20.96 0.08 -37.23
N GLU A 227 19.97 -0.36 -38.00
CA GLU A 227 20.02 -0.39 -39.45
C GLU A 227 20.21 1.03 -40.02
N TYR A 228 19.41 2.00 -39.55
CA TYR A 228 19.55 3.40 -39.94
C TYR A 228 20.91 4.01 -39.59
N ILE A 229 21.47 3.70 -38.41
CA ILE A 229 22.79 4.21 -38.00
C ILE A 229 23.88 3.66 -38.94
N ILE A 230 23.86 2.36 -39.25
CA ILE A 230 24.84 1.74 -40.15
C ILE A 230 24.75 2.33 -41.56
N GLU A 231 23.55 2.52 -42.09
CA GLU A 231 23.36 3.16 -43.40
C GLU A 231 23.81 4.62 -43.43
N TYR A 232 23.64 5.34 -42.32
CA TYR A 232 24.09 6.72 -42.18
C TYR A 232 25.62 6.80 -42.14
N GLU A 233 26.27 5.97 -41.32
CA GLU A 233 27.74 5.88 -41.23
C GLU A 233 28.38 5.47 -42.58
N LYS A 234 27.81 4.47 -43.27
CA LYS A 234 28.27 4.10 -44.62
C LYS A 234 28.20 5.26 -45.60
N ARG A 235 27.13 6.05 -45.56
CA ARG A 235 26.97 7.23 -46.42
C ARG A 235 28.00 8.31 -46.10
N GLN A 236 28.32 8.53 -44.84
CA GLN A 236 29.37 9.48 -44.43
C GLN A 236 30.74 9.06 -44.98
N VAL A 237 31.14 7.80 -44.81
CA VAL A 237 32.43 7.29 -45.32
C VAL A 237 32.54 7.41 -46.85
N MET A 238 31.45 7.14 -47.59
CA MET A 238 31.48 7.31 -49.05
C MET A 238 31.59 8.78 -49.49
N MET A 239 30.99 9.72 -48.75
CA MET A 239 31.16 11.14 -49.04
C MET A 239 32.60 11.60 -48.79
N GLU A 240 33.21 11.20 -47.66
CA GLU A 240 34.61 11.50 -47.35
C GLU A 240 35.57 10.93 -48.42
N GLN A 241 35.32 9.71 -48.90
CA GLN A 241 36.12 9.14 -50.00
C GLN A 241 35.93 9.88 -51.32
N ALA A 242 34.72 10.33 -51.63
CA ALA A 242 34.44 11.08 -52.85
C ALA A 242 35.10 12.47 -52.83
N GLU A 243 35.06 13.17 -51.70
CA GLU A 243 35.79 14.43 -51.48
C GLU A 243 37.30 14.20 -51.60
N GLY A 244 37.85 13.19 -50.92
CA GLY A 244 39.27 12.87 -51.02
C GLY A 244 39.74 12.51 -52.44
N ILE A 245 38.90 11.87 -53.26
CA ILE A 245 39.22 11.61 -54.67
C ILE A 245 39.11 12.89 -55.51
N ALA A 246 38.14 13.75 -55.23
CA ALA A 246 37.96 15.03 -55.92
C ALA A 246 39.17 15.96 -55.69
N ASP A 247 39.63 16.09 -54.44
CA ASP A 247 40.84 16.85 -54.09
C ASP A 247 42.07 16.30 -54.82
N LEU A 248 42.21 14.97 -54.91
CA LEU A 248 43.34 14.32 -55.56
C LEU A 248 43.31 14.51 -57.09
N LEU A 249 42.13 14.52 -57.70
CA LEU A 249 41.96 14.87 -59.11
C LEU A 249 42.26 16.35 -59.38
N GLU A 250 41.89 17.26 -58.47
CA GLU A 250 42.17 18.69 -58.59
C GLU A 250 43.69 18.95 -58.53
N VAL A 251 44.42 18.30 -57.62
CA VAL A 251 45.90 18.38 -57.55
C VAL A 251 46.56 17.82 -58.82
N LEU A 252 46.09 16.67 -59.33
CA LEU A 252 46.64 16.10 -60.57
C LEU A 252 46.36 16.95 -61.81
N GLN A 253 45.28 17.74 -61.79
CA GLN A 253 44.94 18.66 -62.88
C GLN A 253 45.83 19.92 -62.83
N ASP A 254 46.19 20.40 -61.64
CA ASP A 254 47.08 21.55 -61.43
C ASP A 254 48.55 21.24 -61.80
N ASP A 255 49.02 20.01 -61.54
CA ASP A 255 50.36 19.54 -61.94
C ASP A 255 50.52 19.32 -63.46
N GLY A 256 49.42 19.28 -64.21
CA GLY A 256 49.41 19.05 -65.67
C GLY A 256 49.50 20.32 -66.53
N ASP A 257 49.37 21.51 -65.94
CA ASP A 257 49.30 22.80 -66.65
C ASP A 257 50.57 23.68 -66.46
N THR A 258 51.68 23.08 -66.00
CA THR A 258 53.05 23.66 -65.98
C THR A 258 54.02 22.89 -66.87
#